data_AF-A0A8S1ULY6-F1
#
_entry.id   AF-A0A8S1ULY6-F1
#
_cell.length_a   1.000
_cell.length_b   1.000
_cell.length_c   1.000
_cell.angle_alpha   90.00
_cell.angle_beta   90.00
_cell.angle_gamma   90.00
#
_symmetry.space_group_name_H-M   'P 1'
#
loop_
_entity.id
_entity.type
_entity.pdbx_description
1 polymer ?
#
loop_
_entity_poly.entity_id
_entity_poly.type
_entity_poly.pdbx_seq_one_letter_code
_entity_poly.pdbx_strand_id
1 'polypeptide(L)'
;MNSLQQLYFQAIIKQQELQKIKQEEQVLRQNQEIIKQQQLLTILQQPDSKTDQKQTWSLIDIQNRITQYFQQQVLRRETVIIRDQIEIHLPQFMNVLGNLIIHGLDQIKEEGSYIGILKSQFLNQPMNITMSNSLFKTLALLLRSSLVEFEKNQLQNKKYVNMKYFSQFLLFRDDFSDIFFNTLYQYQISTNKQVSQQLSFYQLHQLIIKNTEDVWSTFIFKFLSQQQKELTKDQFLLQFNHYIVLMNNFFMKSNLIFDIVENIVKQTAQLHNDSIFQEYLLIMGDFKAATQDFLKKVSTIYFDDTNIVIDLTEFTIRTKKIHNQMNSSILYILPTLLQLESHMIDITQLNDKQEPVPVKNTSNYYLKMIEKLKNKCVYNGEEICNCKKCQCIRRNRNSANESQRKKRDALEKIGPLQDAFEELQKKVKRVENENENLRHLLTNVFQHPQVAKLASTFIEPLTKIISDTDSGLVSYEC
;
A
#
# COMPACT_ATOMS: atom_id res chain seq x y z
N MET A 1 10.21 35.29 -15.20
CA MET A 1 9.16 34.28 -15.49
C MET A 1 8.43 34.71 -16.75
N ASN A 2 8.18 33.79 -17.68
CA ASN A 2 7.47 34.09 -18.92
C ASN A 2 5.96 34.27 -18.64
N SER A 3 5.27 35.17 -19.35
CA SER A 3 3.85 35.53 -19.11
C SER A 3 2.91 34.32 -19.19
N LEU A 4 3.23 33.36 -20.07
CA LEU A 4 2.54 32.07 -20.20
C LEU A 4 2.66 31.19 -18.94
N GLN A 5 3.80 31.21 -18.25
CA GLN A 5 3.97 30.45 -17.01
C GLN A 5 3.17 31.05 -15.85
N GLN A 6 3.08 32.38 -15.77
CA GLN A 6 2.24 33.05 -14.76
C GLN A 6 0.75 32.76 -14.96
N LEU A 7 0.27 32.77 -16.21
CA LEU A 7 -1.11 32.39 -16.54
C LEU A 7 -1.40 30.94 -16.19
N TYR A 8 -0.46 30.03 -16.45
CA TYR A 8 -0.61 28.61 -16.11
C TYR A 8 -0.66 28.37 -14.59
N PHE A 9 0.20 29.04 -13.81
CA PHE A 9 0.16 28.95 -12.35
C PHE A 9 -1.10 29.56 -11.74
N GLN A 10 -1.57 30.70 -12.27
CA GLN A 10 -2.86 31.28 -11.84
C GLN A 10 -4.04 30.37 -12.16
N ALA A 11 -4.03 29.69 -13.31
CA ALA A 11 -5.06 28.72 -13.67
C ALA A 11 -5.08 27.52 -12.72
N ILE A 12 -3.91 27.00 -12.34
CA ILE A 12 -3.78 25.90 -11.37
C ILE A 12 -4.30 26.31 -9.99
N ILE A 13 -3.93 27.50 -9.51
CA ILE A 13 -4.36 28.00 -8.20
C ILE A 13 -5.89 28.19 -8.19
N LYS A 14 -6.46 28.81 -9.23
CA LYS A 14 -7.93 28.94 -9.37
C LYS A 14 -8.62 27.58 -9.42
N GLN A 15 -8.03 26.59 -10.07
CA GLN A 15 -8.62 25.24 -10.16
C GLN A 15 -8.58 24.51 -8.81
N GLN A 16 -7.51 24.69 -8.02
CA GLN A 16 -7.40 24.14 -6.66
C GLN A 16 -8.37 24.82 -5.68
N GLU A 17 -8.54 26.15 -5.78
CA GLU A 17 -9.53 26.88 -4.99
C GLU A 17 -10.96 26.46 -5.33
N LEU A 18 -11.29 26.29 -6.62
CA LEU A 18 -12.60 25.78 -7.06
C LEU A 18 -12.86 24.34 -6.58
N GLN A 19 -11.84 23.48 -6.54
CA GLN A 19 -11.98 22.13 -6.00
C GLN A 19 -12.18 22.13 -4.47
N LYS A 20 -11.48 23.02 -3.76
CA LYS A 20 -11.63 23.19 -2.32
C LYS A 20 -13.02 23.73 -1.95
N ILE A 21 -13.51 24.73 -2.68
CA ILE A 21 -14.88 25.26 -2.51
C ILE A 21 -15.93 24.18 -2.81
N LYS A 22 -15.74 23.37 -3.87
CA LYS A 22 -16.64 22.25 -4.16
C LYS A 22 -16.64 21.17 -3.08
N GLN A 23 -15.49 20.87 -2.48
CA GLN A 23 -15.40 19.94 -1.34
C GLN A 23 -16.06 20.52 -0.09
N GLU A 24 -15.82 21.79 0.23
CA GLU A 24 -16.45 22.47 1.36
C GLU A 24 -17.97 22.57 1.17
N GLU A 25 -18.47 22.89 -0.03
CA GLU A 25 -19.90 22.88 -0.36
C GLU A 25 -20.51 21.47 -0.27
N GLN A 26 -19.79 20.43 -0.70
CA GLN A 26 -20.29 19.05 -0.62
C GLN A 26 -20.37 18.56 0.83
N VAL A 27 -19.40 18.92 1.67
CA VAL A 27 -19.42 18.66 3.12
C VAL A 27 -20.55 19.45 3.80
N LEU A 28 -20.77 20.71 3.39
CA LEU A 28 -21.86 21.53 3.93
C LEU A 28 -23.24 20.97 3.54
N ARG A 29 -23.42 20.50 2.30
CA ARG A 29 -24.65 19.84 1.86
C ARG A 29 -24.91 18.52 2.58
N GLN A 30 -23.88 17.69 2.76
CA GLN A 30 -23.99 16.45 3.53
C GLN A 30 -24.34 16.75 5.00
N ASN A 31 -23.72 17.76 5.61
CA ASN A 31 -24.06 18.18 6.97
C ASN A 31 -25.49 18.72 7.08
N GLN A 32 -25.96 19.48 6.08
CA GLN A 32 -27.34 19.97 6.05
C GLN A 32 -28.36 18.85 5.85
N GLU A 33 -28.06 17.84 5.02
CA GLU A 33 -28.90 16.65 4.87
C GLU A 33 -28.95 15.81 6.15
N ILE A 34 -27.82 15.65 6.85
CA ILE A 34 -27.76 14.97 8.16
C ILE A 34 -28.59 15.74 9.20
N ILE A 35 -28.48 17.07 9.25
CA ILE A 35 -29.29 17.91 10.16
C ILE A 35 -30.78 17.79 9.82
N LYS A 36 -31.16 17.79 8.53
CA LYS A 36 -32.55 17.59 8.11
C LYS A 36 -33.08 16.21 8.46
N GLN A 37 -32.28 15.15 8.29
CA GLN A 37 -32.64 13.79 8.70
C GLN A 37 -32.79 13.68 10.23
N GLN A 38 -31.94 14.35 11.01
CA GLN A 38 -32.06 14.43 12.46
C GLN A 38 -33.31 15.21 12.89
N GLN A 39 -33.64 16.32 12.23
CA GLN A 39 -34.85 17.10 12.49
C GLN A 39 -36.12 16.29 12.15
N LEU A 40 -36.12 15.53 11.05
CA LEU A 40 -37.21 14.62 10.68
C LEU A 40 -37.41 13.50 11.70
N LEU A 41 -36.33 12.92 12.23
CA LEU A 41 -36.38 11.94 13.33
C LEU A 41 -36.94 12.54 14.62
N THR A 42 -36.64 13.82 14.90
CA THR A 42 -37.15 14.54 16.08
C THR A 42 -38.65 14.85 15.95
N ILE A 43 -39.13 15.14 14.73
CA ILE A 43 -40.55 15.40 14.45
C ILE A 43 -41.38 14.11 14.51
N LEU A 44 -40.84 12.97 14.06
CA LEU A 44 -41.48 11.66 14.17
C LEU A 44 -41.51 11.10 15.60
N GLN A 45 -40.77 11.71 16.53
CA GLN A 45 -40.74 11.36 17.96
C GLN A 45 -41.66 12.24 18.82
N GLN A 46 -42.50 13.11 18.24
CA GLN A 46 -43.52 13.79 19.02
C GLN A 46 -44.51 12.75 19.59
N PRO A 47 -44.59 12.62 20.93
CA PRO A 47 -45.47 11.65 21.55
C PRO A 47 -46.91 12.16 21.47
N ASP A 48 -47.83 11.28 21.04
CA ASP A 48 -49.25 11.45 21.33
C ASP A 48 -49.39 11.63 22.84
N SER A 49 -49.94 12.79 23.21
CA SER A 49 -50.22 13.18 24.58
C SER A 49 -51.18 12.16 25.20
N LYS A 50 -50.66 11.26 26.04
CA LYS A 50 -51.27 10.67 27.26
C LYS A 50 -50.52 9.38 27.65
N THR A 51 -49.46 9.50 28.46
CA THR A 51 -49.16 8.63 29.61
C THR A 51 -47.86 9.07 30.27
N ASP A 52 -47.90 9.35 31.58
CA ASP A 52 -46.74 9.57 32.46
C ASP A 52 -45.89 8.29 32.60
N GLN A 53 -45.20 7.88 31.53
CA GLN A 53 -44.08 6.96 31.64
C GLN A 53 -42.81 7.79 31.70
N LYS A 54 -42.04 7.64 32.79
CA LYS A 54 -40.66 8.13 32.90
C LYS A 54 -39.94 7.80 31.60
N GLN A 55 -39.66 8.82 30.79
CA GLN A 55 -39.07 8.67 29.47
C GLN A 55 -37.59 8.34 29.65
N THR A 56 -37.27 7.09 30.00
CA THR A 56 -35.89 6.58 29.99
C THR A 56 -35.26 6.82 28.63
N TRP A 57 -34.18 7.59 28.59
CA TRP A 57 -33.49 7.88 27.34
C TRP A 57 -32.90 6.62 26.73
N SER A 58 -33.02 6.49 25.40
CA SER A 58 -32.31 5.42 24.72
C SER A 58 -30.81 5.70 24.71
N LEU A 59 -30.01 4.64 24.60
CA LEU A 59 -28.55 4.76 24.46
C LEU A 59 -28.18 5.64 23.24
N ILE A 60 -28.99 5.62 22.18
CA ILE A 60 -28.77 6.46 20.99
C ILE A 60 -28.99 7.94 21.30
N ASP A 61 -30.00 8.29 22.09
CA ASP A 61 -30.24 9.69 22.49
C ASP A 61 -29.09 10.23 23.33
N ILE A 62 -28.55 9.40 24.23
CA ILE A 62 -27.37 9.72 25.03
C ILE A 62 -26.16 9.94 24.13
N GLN A 63 -25.88 9.01 23.21
CA GLN A 63 -24.77 9.14 22.27
C GLN A 63 -24.90 10.37 21.36
N ASN A 64 -26.12 10.75 20.96
CA ASN A 64 -26.37 11.96 20.20
C ASN A 64 -26.05 13.23 21.00
N ARG A 65 -26.40 13.27 22.30
CA ARG A 65 -26.02 14.39 23.17
C ARG A 65 -24.51 14.50 23.38
N ILE A 66 -23.83 13.37 23.61
CA ILE A 66 -22.37 13.32 23.68
C ILE A 66 -21.76 13.83 22.36
N THR A 67 -22.31 13.40 21.23
CA THR A 67 -21.89 13.84 19.90
C THR A 67 -22.03 15.36 19.76
N GLN A 68 -23.20 15.92 20.10
CA GLN A 68 -23.45 17.37 20.03
C GLN A 68 -22.47 18.17 20.90
N TYR A 69 -22.21 17.71 22.13
CA TYR A 69 -21.22 18.33 23.00
C TYR A 69 -19.85 18.40 22.32
N PHE A 70 -19.35 17.26 21.82
CA PHE A 70 -18.03 17.21 21.20
C PHE A 70 -17.97 17.94 19.86
N GLN A 71 -19.05 17.98 19.08
CA GLN A 71 -19.13 18.80 17.88
C GLN A 71 -18.95 20.28 18.20
N GLN A 72 -19.53 20.78 19.29
CA GLN A 72 -19.31 22.17 19.72
C GLN A 72 -17.84 22.41 20.08
N GLN A 73 -17.19 21.47 20.77
CA GLN A 73 -15.77 21.56 21.11
C GLN A 73 -14.88 21.63 19.85
N VAL A 74 -15.15 20.76 18.86
CA VAL A 74 -14.46 20.78 17.56
C VAL A 74 -14.65 22.12 16.84
N LEU A 75 -15.90 22.61 16.75
CA LEU A 75 -16.22 23.87 16.07
C LEU A 75 -15.51 25.07 16.71
N ARG A 76 -15.39 25.07 18.04
CA ARG A 76 -14.70 26.12 18.80
C ARG A 76 -13.19 25.92 18.89
N ARG A 77 -12.67 24.77 18.45
CA ARG A 77 -11.28 24.33 18.64
C ARG A 77 -10.86 24.37 20.12
N GLU A 78 -11.78 23.99 21.00
CA GLU A 78 -11.53 23.91 22.43
C GLU A 78 -10.87 22.57 22.77
N THR A 79 -9.80 22.63 23.58
CA THR A 79 -9.14 21.42 24.10
C THR A 79 -10.00 20.77 25.17
N VAL A 80 -10.33 19.49 24.98
CA VAL A 80 -11.03 18.66 25.94
C VAL A 80 -10.03 18.03 26.90
N ILE A 81 -10.14 18.36 28.18
CA ILE A 81 -9.33 17.75 29.23
C ILE A 81 -10.10 16.56 29.82
N ILE A 82 -9.57 15.35 29.67
CA ILE A 82 -10.18 14.11 30.17
C ILE A 82 -9.39 13.51 31.35
N ARG A 83 -10.07 12.65 32.12
CA ARG A 83 -9.47 11.87 33.22
C ARG A 83 -9.27 10.43 32.78
N ASP A 84 -8.22 9.79 33.27
CA ASP A 84 -8.05 8.35 33.11
C ASP A 84 -8.86 7.64 34.21
N GLN A 85 -10.06 7.18 33.87
CA GLN A 85 -11.00 6.55 34.80
C GLN A 85 -11.12 5.03 34.57
N ILE A 86 -10.76 4.53 33.39
CA ILE A 86 -10.83 3.10 33.08
C ILE A 86 -9.54 2.42 33.57
N GLU A 87 -9.68 1.59 34.60
CA GLU A 87 -8.55 0.87 35.20
C GLU A 87 -8.20 -0.44 34.48
N ILE A 88 -9.12 -0.95 33.65
CA ILE A 88 -8.94 -2.21 32.91
C ILE A 88 -7.91 -2.04 31.79
N HIS A 89 -7.05 -3.04 31.62
CA HIS A 89 -6.04 -3.04 30.56
C HIS A 89 -6.69 -3.22 29.17
N LEU A 90 -6.82 -2.10 28.45
CA LEU A 90 -7.22 -2.04 27.04
C LEU A 90 -6.07 -1.48 26.21
N PRO A 91 -6.04 -1.75 24.89
CA PRO A 91 -5.21 -0.97 23.97
C PRO A 91 -5.44 0.52 24.16
N GLN A 92 -4.39 1.33 24.14
CA GLN A 92 -4.49 2.70 24.62
C GLN A 92 -5.52 3.53 23.85
N PHE A 93 -5.64 3.36 22.54
CA PHE A 93 -6.63 4.12 21.76
C PHE A 93 -8.07 3.85 22.23
N MET A 94 -8.38 2.60 22.65
CA MET A 94 -9.68 2.27 23.23
C MET A 94 -9.84 2.93 24.59
N ASN A 95 -8.78 2.97 25.38
CA ASN A 95 -8.81 3.63 26.69
C ASN A 95 -9.09 5.14 26.55
N VAL A 96 -8.46 5.80 25.57
CA VAL A 96 -8.73 7.20 25.23
C VAL A 96 -10.18 7.40 24.78
N LEU A 97 -10.69 6.56 23.85
CA LEU A 97 -12.08 6.63 23.39
C LEU A 97 -13.07 6.43 24.55
N GLY A 98 -12.79 5.46 25.43
CA GLY A 98 -13.66 5.15 26.56
C GLY A 98 -13.73 6.30 27.56
N ASN A 99 -12.57 6.87 27.91
CA ASN A 99 -12.49 8.05 28.78
C ASN A 99 -13.14 9.29 28.15
N LEU A 100 -13.09 9.47 26.83
CA LEU A 100 -13.86 10.51 26.12
C LEU A 100 -15.37 10.29 26.25
N ILE A 101 -15.84 9.06 26.09
CA ILE A 101 -17.27 8.74 26.23
C ILE A 101 -17.73 9.00 27.67
N ILE A 102 -16.94 8.56 28.66
CA ILE A 102 -17.21 8.82 30.08
C ILE A 102 -17.22 10.32 30.39
N HIS A 103 -16.25 11.08 29.86
CA HIS A 103 -16.23 12.53 29.98
C HIS A 103 -17.47 13.17 29.37
N GLY A 104 -17.92 12.68 28.20
CA GLY A 104 -19.15 13.12 27.56
C GLY A 104 -20.39 12.86 28.41
N LEU A 105 -20.46 11.70 29.08
CA LEU A 105 -21.53 11.39 30.03
C LEU A 105 -21.55 12.37 31.21
N ASP A 106 -20.38 12.78 31.72
CA ASP A 106 -20.28 13.76 32.82
C ASP A 106 -20.83 15.15 32.45
N GLN A 107 -20.96 15.46 31.16
CA GLN A 107 -21.55 16.73 30.69
C GLN A 107 -23.07 16.70 30.61
N ILE A 108 -23.69 15.52 30.72
CA ILE A 108 -25.14 15.37 30.69
C ILE A 108 -25.68 15.62 32.10
N LYS A 109 -26.26 16.80 32.31
CA LYS A 109 -26.80 17.23 33.62
C LYS A 109 -28.19 16.66 33.95
N GLU A 110 -28.92 16.22 32.93
CA GLU A 110 -30.25 15.63 33.02
C GLU A 110 -30.14 14.11 33.28
N GLU A 111 -31.06 13.52 34.04
CA GLU A 111 -31.08 12.07 34.38
C GLU A 111 -29.83 11.52 35.11
N GLY A 112 -29.27 12.28 36.05
CA GLY A 112 -28.03 11.91 36.76
C GLY A 112 -27.98 10.50 37.38
N SER A 113 -29.12 9.91 37.77
CA SER A 113 -29.17 8.53 38.26
C SER A 113 -28.95 7.50 37.15
N TYR A 114 -29.56 7.67 35.98
CA TYR A 114 -29.41 6.73 34.87
C TYR A 114 -28.03 6.88 34.22
N ILE A 115 -27.58 8.11 34.01
CA ILE A 115 -26.22 8.41 33.53
C ILE A 115 -25.17 7.85 34.49
N GLY A 116 -25.38 7.97 35.81
CA GLY A 116 -24.51 7.38 36.82
C GLY A 116 -24.42 5.84 36.73
N ILE A 117 -25.56 5.16 36.52
CA ILE A 117 -25.59 3.70 36.32
C ILE A 117 -24.84 3.32 35.04
N LEU A 118 -25.12 3.99 33.92
CA LEU A 118 -24.47 3.72 32.64
C LEU A 118 -22.95 3.94 32.71
N LYS A 119 -22.52 5.04 33.34
CA LYS A 119 -21.12 5.32 33.59
C LYS A 119 -20.46 4.22 34.42
N SER A 120 -21.10 3.77 35.50
CA SER A 120 -20.59 2.65 36.32
C SER A 120 -20.48 1.35 35.51
N GLN A 121 -21.46 1.06 34.64
CA GLN A 121 -21.40 -0.10 33.75
C GLN A 121 -20.22 -0.03 32.79
N PHE A 122 -19.97 1.14 32.17
CA PHE A 122 -18.84 1.33 31.26
C PHE A 122 -17.48 1.28 31.94
N LEU A 123 -17.36 1.78 33.18
CA LEU A 123 -16.14 1.67 33.97
C LEU A 123 -15.84 0.21 34.34
N ASN A 124 -16.86 -0.55 34.74
CA ASN A 124 -16.70 -1.95 35.15
C ASN A 124 -16.54 -2.91 33.94
N GLN A 125 -17.17 -2.61 32.81
CA GLN A 125 -17.13 -3.43 31.59
C GLN A 125 -16.98 -2.56 30.32
N PRO A 126 -15.80 -1.98 30.07
CA PRO A 126 -15.55 -1.10 28.92
C PRO A 126 -15.81 -1.75 27.55
N MET A 127 -15.71 -3.08 27.45
CA MET A 127 -15.99 -3.81 26.20
C MET A 127 -17.46 -3.70 25.74
N ASN A 128 -18.37 -3.36 26.65
CA ASN A 128 -19.79 -3.16 26.35
C ASN A 128 -20.08 -1.78 25.76
N ILE A 129 -19.09 -0.87 25.73
CA ILE A 129 -19.25 0.43 25.10
C ILE A 129 -19.53 0.24 23.62
N THR A 130 -20.61 0.88 23.15
CA THR A 130 -20.95 0.99 21.74
C THR A 130 -20.99 2.45 21.30
N MET A 131 -20.75 2.68 20.01
CA MET A 131 -20.74 4.01 19.41
C MET A 131 -21.54 4.00 18.11
N SER A 132 -22.41 4.98 17.96
CA SER A 132 -23.03 5.34 16.68
C SER A 132 -21.97 5.90 15.72
N ASN A 133 -22.29 5.93 14.43
CA ASN A 133 -21.40 6.48 13.41
C ASN A 133 -21.04 7.94 13.71
N SER A 134 -22.03 8.74 14.09
CA SER A 134 -21.85 10.16 14.40
C SER A 134 -20.93 10.36 15.60
N LEU A 135 -21.07 9.55 16.65
CA LEU A 135 -20.20 9.62 17.82
C LEU A 135 -18.77 9.21 17.44
N PHE A 136 -18.59 8.06 16.79
CA PHE A 136 -17.28 7.56 16.39
C PHE A 136 -16.52 8.57 15.51
N LYS A 137 -17.18 9.13 14.49
CA LYS A 137 -16.59 10.16 13.61
C LYS A 137 -16.22 11.43 14.36
N THR A 138 -17.05 11.87 15.31
CA THR A 138 -16.79 13.07 16.09
C THR A 138 -15.60 12.88 17.03
N LEU A 139 -15.50 11.71 17.69
CA LEU A 139 -14.35 11.37 18.52
C LEU A 139 -13.07 11.23 17.69
N ALA A 140 -13.14 10.57 16.52
CA ALA A 140 -12.01 10.48 15.59
C ALA A 140 -11.53 11.87 15.15
N LEU A 141 -12.47 12.79 14.86
CA LEU A 141 -12.14 14.16 14.47
C LEU A 141 -11.47 14.96 15.60
N LEU A 142 -11.92 14.80 16.85
CA LEU A 142 -11.28 15.40 18.02
C LEU A 142 -9.83 14.93 18.16
N LEU A 143 -9.61 13.62 18.08
CA LEU A 143 -8.27 13.02 18.21
C LEU A 143 -7.34 13.41 17.06
N ARG A 144 -7.86 13.43 15.83
CA ARG A 144 -7.12 13.90 14.65
C ARG A 144 -6.76 15.38 14.70
N SER A 145 -7.61 16.19 15.32
CA SER A 145 -7.38 17.63 15.50
C SER A 145 -6.50 17.95 16.71
N SER A 146 -6.00 16.93 17.43
CA SER A 146 -5.19 17.09 18.64
C SER A 146 -5.87 17.94 19.72
N LEU A 147 -7.19 17.84 19.84
CA LEU A 147 -8.01 18.62 20.78
C LEU A 147 -8.28 17.89 22.10
N VAL A 148 -7.45 16.92 22.48
CA VAL A 148 -7.66 16.10 23.69
C VAL A 148 -6.38 16.04 24.50
N GLU A 149 -6.48 16.29 25.80
CA GLU A 149 -5.39 16.20 26.77
C GLU A 149 -5.86 15.46 28.03
N PHE A 150 -4.95 14.79 28.74
CA PHE A 150 -5.25 14.21 30.05
C PHE A 150 -5.01 15.23 31.18
N GLU A 151 -5.82 15.17 32.24
CA GLU A 151 -5.70 16.04 33.40
C GLU A 151 -4.33 15.87 34.09
N LYS A 152 -3.58 16.97 34.19
CA LYS A 152 -2.18 16.98 34.66
C LYS A 152 -1.99 16.47 36.09
N ASN A 153 -3.02 16.58 36.94
CA ASN A 153 -2.92 16.23 38.35
C ASN A 153 -2.93 14.71 38.61
N GLN A 154 -3.29 13.88 37.61
CA GLN A 154 -3.21 12.41 37.69
C GLN A 154 -1.84 11.86 37.27
N LEU A 155 -0.90 12.71 36.83
CA LEU A 155 0.43 12.33 36.34
C LEU A 155 1.42 11.86 37.42
N GLN A 156 1.02 11.79 38.68
CA GLN A 156 1.88 11.32 39.78
C GLN A 156 2.35 9.86 39.60
N ASN A 157 1.67 9.07 38.76
CA ASN A 157 2.01 7.67 38.46
C ASN A 157 2.78 7.44 37.14
N LYS A 158 3.44 8.45 36.54
CA LYS A 158 4.31 8.31 35.34
C LYS A 158 3.63 7.75 34.07
N LYS A 159 2.30 7.73 33.97
CA LYS A 159 1.59 7.41 32.71
C LYS A 159 1.33 8.68 31.93
N TYR A 160 2.30 9.11 31.12
CA TYR A 160 2.07 10.18 30.14
C TYR A 160 1.49 9.55 28.87
N VAL A 161 0.26 9.93 28.52
CA VAL A 161 -0.34 9.52 27.25
C VAL A 161 0.03 10.56 26.20
N ASN A 162 0.98 10.23 25.33
CA ASN A 162 1.37 11.12 24.24
C ASN A 162 0.28 11.17 23.17
N MET A 163 -0.50 12.26 23.18
CA MET A 163 -1.67 12.42 22.30
C MET A 163 -1.31 12.64 20.83
N LYS A 164 -0.05 13.01 20.53
CA LYS A 164 0.44 13.30 19.18
C LYS A 164 0.21 12.14 18.21
N TYR A 165 0.45 10.90 18.66
CA TYR A 165 0.39 9.71 17.82
C TYR A 165 -1.04 9.34 17.40
N PHE A 166 -2.06 9.68 18.18
CA PHE A 166 -3.45 9.44 17.81
C PHE A 166 -3.90 10.29 16.62
N SER A 167 -3.28 11.46 16.40
CA SER A 167 -3.64 12.30 15.26
C SER A 167 -3.34 11.65 13.89
N GLN A 168 -2.42 10.70 13.87
CA GLN A 168 -1.96 9.99 12.68
C GLN A 168 -2.39 8.53 12.63
N PHE A 169 -3.03 8.04 13.70
CA PHE A 169 -3.46 6.66 13.84
C PHE A 169 -4.48 6.27 12.76
N LEU A 170 -4.25 5.16 12.10
CA LEU A 170 -4.98 4.64 10.94
C LEU A 170 -6.48 4.65 11.15
N LEU A 171 -6.95 4.23 12.33
CA LEU A 171 -8.37 4.16 12.68
C LEU A 171 -9.09 5.52 12.58
N PHE A 172 -8.39 6.62 12.82
CA PHE A 172 -8.95 7.98 12.88
C PHE A 172 -8.67 8.82 11.63
N ARG A 173 -7.95 8.26 10.64
CA ARG A 173 -7.73 8.92 9.35
C ARG A 173 -9.01 8.92 8.52
N ASP A 174 -9.30 10.05 7.85
CA ASP A 174 -10.50 10.18 7.00
C ASP A 174 -10.61 9.08 5.94
N ASP A 175 -9.47 8.70 5.35
CA ASP A 175 -9.40 7.67 4.31
C ASP A 175 -9.82 6.26 4.82
N PHE A 176 -9.87 6.04 6.15
CA PHE A 176 -10.06 4.71 6.76
C PHE A 176 -11.15 4.64 7.82
N SER A 177 -11.48 5.74 8.50
CA SER A 177 -12.45 5.74 9.60
C SER A 177 -13.81 5.21 9.17
N ASP A 178 -14.28 5.63 8.00
CA ASP A 178 -15.51 5.13 7.38
C ASP A 178 -15.44 3.63 7.06
N ILE A 179 -14.28 3.14 6.60
CA ILE A 179 -14.09 1.73 6.28
C ILE A 179 -14.21 0.88 7.54
N PHE A 180 -13.50 1.25 8.61
CA PHE A 180 -13.57 0.52 9.87
C PHE A 180 -14.98 0.53 10.46
N PHE A 181 -15.63 1.69 10.49
CA PHE A 181 -17.01 1.77 10.99
C PHE A 181 -17.95 0.91 10.14
N ASN A 182 -17.98 1.12 8.82
CA ASN A 182 -18.89 0.44 7.91
C ASN A 182 -18.66 -1.08 7.84
N THR A 183 -17.45 -1.54 8.12
CA THR A 183 -17.09 -2.97 8.11
C THR A 183 -17.39 -3.64 9.46
N LEU A 184 -17.35 -2.90 10.56
CA LEU A 184 -17.49 -3.48 11.90
C LEU A 184 -18.87 -3.30 12.51
N TYR A 185 -19.66 -2.30 12.12
CA TYR A 185 -20.93 -2.03 12.80
C TYR A 185 -21.86 -3.26 12.78
N GLN A 186 -22.71 -3.33 13.81
CA GLN A 186 -23.86 -4.21 13.87
C GLN A 186 -25.14 -3.38 13.99
N TYR A 187 -26.24 -3.94 13.50
CA TYR A 187 -27.56 -3.36 13.72
C TYR A 187 -28.03 -3.72 15.13
N GLN A 188 -28.33 -2.71 15.94
CA GLN A 188 -29.03 -2.88 17.21
C GLN A 188 -30.46 -2.37 17.09
N ILE A 189 -31.40 -3.11 17.67
CA ILE A 189 -32.82 -2.75 17.74
C ILE A 189 -33.09 -2.25 19.16
N SER A 190 -33.45 -0.98 19.30
CA SER A 190 -33.83 -0.42 20.59
C SER A 190 -35.22 -0.91 21.04
N THR A 191 -35.56 -0.69 22.32
CA THR A 191 -36.87 -0.99 22.90
C THR A 191 -38.04 -0.36 22.12
N ASN A 192 -37.79 0.74 21.41
CA ASN A 192 -38.77 1.43 20.56
C ASN A 192 -38.72 0.99 19.08
N LYS A 193 -38.11 -0.16 18.77
CA LYS A 193 -37.91 -0.69 17.40
C LYS A 193 -37.09 0.20 16.46
N GLN A 194 -36.37 1.20 17.00
CA GLN A 194 -35.43 1.96 16.17
C GLN A 194 -34.20 1.11 15.92
N VAL A 195 -33.84 0.96 14.65
CA VAL A 195 -32.65 0.23 14.23
C VAL A 195 -31.50 1.22 14.08
N SER A 196 -30.41 1.00 14.80
CA SER A 196 -29.21 1.83 14.75
C SER A 196 -27.98 0.99 14.44
N GLN A 197 -27.11 1.52 13.57
CA GLN A 197 -25.78 0.95 13.33
C GLN A 197 -24.83 1.40 14.44
N GLN A 198 -24.24 0.42 15.14
CA GLN A 198 -23.28 0.68 16.21
C GLN A 198 -22.04 -0.18 16.10
N LEU A 199 -20.90 0.45 16.39
CA LEU A 199 -19.59 -0.18 16.55
C LEU A 199 -19.35 -0.45 18.03
N SER A 200 -18.98 -1.67 18.41
CA SER A 200 -18.64 -1.99 19.81
C SER A 200 -17.13 -2.01 20.05
N PHE A 201 -16.74 -1.71 21.29
CA PHE A 201 -15.36 -1.84 21.74
C PHE A 201 -14.85 -3.28 21.57
N TYR A 202 -15.70 -4.27 21.86
CA TYR A 202 -15.37 -5.68 21.62
C TYR A 202 -14.93 -5.94 20.17
N GLN A 203 -15.63 -5.40 19.16
CA GLN A 203 -15.29 -5.60 17.74
C GLN A 203 -13.93 -4.98 17.38
N LEU A 204 -13.65 -3.77 17.88
CA LEU A 204 -12.35 -3.13 17.69
C LEU A 204 -11.22 -3.93 18.35
N HIS A 205 -11.47 -4.42 19.55
CA HIS A 205 -10.51 -5.24 20.30
C HIS A 205 -10.19 -6.56 19.59
N GLN A 206 -11.22 -7.26 19.07
CA GLN A 206 -11.05 -8.53 18.35
C GLN A 206 -10.18 -8.41 17.09
N LEU A 207 -10.17 -7.24 16.43
CA LEU A 207 -9.31 -6.99 15.27
C LEU A 207 -7.83 -6.88 15.63
N ILE A 208 -7.50 -6.49 16.86
CA ILE A 208 -6.13 -6.14 17.27
C ILE A 208 -5.45 -7.29 18.00
N ILE A 209 -6.20 -8.26 18.51
CA ILE A 209 -5.63 -9.46 19.13
C ILE A 209 -5.05 -10.39 18.05
N LYS A 210 -3.81 -10.84 18.25
CA LYS A 210 -2.95 -11.56 17.27
C LYS A 210 -3.47 -12.91 16.74
N ASN A 211 -4.54 -13.47 17.29
CA ASN A 211 -4.87 -14.89 17.11
C ASN A 211 -6.18 -15.19 16.37
N THR A 212 -6.75 -14.24 15.62
CA THR A 212 -8.09 -14.39 15.06
C THR A 212 -8.13 -14.27 13.54
N GLU A 213 -7.50 -15.20 12.82
CA GLU A 213 -7.59 -15.28 11.35
C GLU A 213 -9.05 -15.26 10.87
N ASP A 214 -9.97 -15.87 11.60
CA ASP A 214 -11.39 -15.89 11.25
C ASP A 214 -12.05 -14.50 11.44
N VAL A 215 -11.60 -13.69 12.41
CA VAL A 215 -12.07 -12.30 12.58
C VAL A 215 -11.55 -11.44 11.44
N TRP A 216 -10.27 -11.57 11.05
CA TRP A 216 -9.72 -10.86 9.90
C TRP A 216 -10.37 -11.30 8.60
N SER A 217 -10.62 -12.60 8.40
CA SER A 217 -11.38 -13.13 7.26
C SER A 217 -12.77 -12.51 7.20
N THR A 218 -13.47 -12.47 8.34
CA THR A 218 -14.81 -11.87 8.43
C THR A 218 -14.79 -10.37 8.14
N PHE A 219 -13.80 -9.65 8.66
CA PHE A 219 -13.64 -8.23 8.40
C PHE A 219 -13.40 -7.96 6.91
N ILE A 220 -12.46 -8.66 6.29
CA ILE A 220 -12.16 -8.49 4.86
C ILE A 220 -13.34 -8.92 3.99
N PHE A 221 -14.02 -10.01 4.32
CA PHE A 221 -15.23 -10.42 3.62
C PHE A 221 -16.28 -9.31 3.66
N LYS A 222 -16.61 -8.78 4.85
CA LYS A 222 -17.59 -7.69 5.01
C LYS A 222 -17.18 -6.43 4.29
N PHE A 223 -15.89 -6.11 4.25
CA PHE A 223 -15.35 -4.98 3.52
C PHE A 223 -15.56 -5.16 2.00
N LEU A 224 -15.18 -6.32 1.46
CA LEU A 224 -15.29 -6.62 0.04
C LEU A 224 -16.75 -6.82 -0.42
N SER A 225 -17.60 -7.41 0.43
CA SER A 225 -19.02 -7.65 0.15
C SER A 225 -19.92 -6.47 0.51
N GLN A 226 -19.37 -5.43 1.14
CA GLN A 226 -20.14 -4.30 1.67
C GLN A 226 -21.27 -4.76 2.61
N GLN A 227 -20.94 -5.65 3.56
CA GLN A 227 -21.86 -6.29 4.51
C GLN A 227 -22.93 -7.20 3.90
N GLN A 228 -22.83 -7.55 2.61
CA GLN A 228 -23.73 -8.53 2.00
C GLN A 228 -23.37 -9.95 2.46
N LYS A 229 -24.38 -10.84 2.43
CA LYS A 229 -24.22 -12.26 2.79
C LYS A 229 -23.28 -13.01 1.85
N GLU A 230 -23.20 -12.53 0.62
CA GLU A 230 -22.46 -13.14 -0.48
C GLU A 230 -21.58 -12.08 -1.15
N LEU A 231 -20.45 -12.53 -1.69
CA LEU A 231 -19.48 -11.71 -2.42
C LEU A 231 -19.47 -12.15 -3.88
N THR A 232 -19.81 -11.24 -4.77
CA THR A 232 -19.72 -11.47 -6.23
C THR A 232 -18.32 -11.16 -6.75
N LYS A 233 -17.97 -11.74 -7.90
CA LYS A 233 -16.70 -11.44 -8.60
C LYS A 233 -16.51 -9.95 -8.90
N ASP A 234 -17.57 -9.27 -9.35
CA ASP A 234 -17.51 -7.85 -9.69
C ASP A 234 -17.28 -6.98 -8.45
N GLN A 235 -17.95 -7.29 -7.32
CA GLN A 235 -17.71 -6.61 -6.04
C GLN A 235 -16.28 -6.83 -5.57
N PHE A 236 -15.77 -8.07 -5.63
CA PHE A 236 -14.40 -8.39 -5.27
C PHE A 236 -13.41 -7.53 -6.07
N LEU A 237 -13.53 -7.52 -7.40
CA LEU A 237 -12.63 -6.75 -8.27
C LEU A 237 -12.72 -5.24 -8.00
N LEU A 238 -13.92 -4.71 -7.81
CA LEU A 238 -14.13 -3.29 -7.53
C LEU A 238 -13.52 -2.88 -6.18
N GLN A 239 -13.89 -3.59 -5.10
CA GLN A 239 -13.45 -3.26 -3.74
C GLN A 239 -11.95 -3.54 -3.54
N PHE A 240 -11.42 -4.60 -4.15
CA PHE A 240 -9.99 -4.87 -4.10
C PHE A 240 -9.17 -3.80 -4.84
N ASN A 241 -9.64 -3.30 -5.99
CA ASN A 241 -8.97 -2.18 -6.64
C ASN A 241 -9.01 -0.90 -5.79
N HIS A 242 -10.16 -0.60 -5.18
CA HIS A 242 -10.28 0.51 -4.24
C HIS A 242 -9.30 0.37 -3.06
N TYR A 243 -9.23 -0.83 -2.49
CA TYR A 243 -8.29 -1.21 -1.43
C TYR A 243 -6.83 -0.94 -1.82
N ILE A 244 -6.40 -1.37 -3.01
CA ILE A 244 -5.03 -1.14 -3.50
C ILE A 244 -4.72 0.36 -3.64
N VAL A 245 -5.68 1.16 -4.11
CA VAL A 245 -5.50 2.62 -4.20
C VAL A 245 -5.34 3.26 -2.82
N LEU A 246 -6.16 2.86 -1.85
CA LEU A 246 -6.07 3.35 -0.47
C LEU A 246 -4.75 2.97 0.19
N MET A 247 -4.34 1.70 0.07
CA MET A 247 -3.06 1.22 0.59
C MET A 247 -1.88 1.93 -0.07
N ASN A 248 -1.93 2.15 -1.39
CA ASN A 248 -0.88 2.92 -2.06
C ASN A 248 -0.79 4.36 -1.51
N ASN A 249 -1.93 5.01 -1.28
CA ASN A 249 -1.96 6.35 -0.71
C ASN A 249 -1.37 6.38 0.72
N PHE A 250 -1.70 5.38 1.54
CA PHE A 250 -1.17 5.23 2.89
C PHE A 250 0.37 5.06 2.90
N PHE A 251 0.91 4.17 2.05
CA PHE A 251 2.36 3.92 1.98
C PHE A 251 3.16 5.05 1.29
N MET A 252 2.51 5.88 0.48
CA MET A 252 3.17 7.01 -0.21
C MET A 252 3.16 8.31 0.60
N LYS A 253 2.21 8.49 1.52
CA LYS A 253 2.15 9.66 2.41
C LYS A 253 2.92 9.39 3.72
N SER A 254 3.14 10.43 4.53
CA SER A 254 3.55 10.23 5.93
C SER A 254 2.46 9.44 6.67
N ASN A 255 2.89 8.58 7.57
CA ASN A 255 2.02 7.81 8.45
C ASN A 255 2.70 7.62 9.81
N LEU A 256 1.92 7.20 10.80
CA LEU A 256 2.37 7.08 12.18
C LEU A 256 3.68 6.28 12.29
N ILE A 257 3.76 5.16 11.58
CA ILE A 257 4.93 4.29 11.61
C ILE A 257 6.17 5.00 11.03
N PHE A 258 6.01 5.67 9.89
CA PHE A 258 7.07 6.43 9.27
C PHE A 258 7.58 7.56 10.18
N ASP A 259 6.66 8.33 10.76
CA ASP A 259 6.97 9.45 11.63
C ASP A 259 7.68 8.99 12.92
N ILE A 260 7.30 7.84 13.48
CA ILE A 260 8.02 7.21 14.61
C ILE A 260 9.44 6.79 14.17
N VAL A 261 9.58 6.11 13.03
CA VAL A 261 10.90 5.67 12.51
C VAL A 261 11.84 6.85 12.22
N GLU A 262 11.32 7.97 11.69
CA GLU A 262 12.12 9.18 11.43
C GLU A 262 12.68 9.80 12.72
N ASN A 263 11.93 9.68 13.83
CA ASN A 263 12.25 10.32 15.10
C ASN A 263 13.04 9.43 16.10
N ILE A 264 13.23 8.13 15.83
CA ILE A 264 14.03 7.25 16.70
C ILE A 264 15.54 7.46 16.48
N VAL A 265 16.24 7.85 17.54
CA VAL A 265 17.72 7.94 17.59
C VAL A 265 18.30 6.55 17.89
N LYS A 266 19.40 6.19 17.19
CA LYS A 266 20.05 4.86 17.20
C LYS A 266 20.32 4.21 18.58
N GLN A 267 20.31 4.97 19.68
CA GLN A 267 20.62 4.47 21.03
C GLN A 267 19.40 3.93 21.80
N THR A 268 18.17 4.23 21.40
CA THR A 268 16.93 3.73 22.02
C THR A 268 16.27 2.59 21.23
N ALA A 269 16.90 2.12 20.16
CA ALA A 269 16.54 0.87 19.47
C ALA A 269 16.88 -0.37 20.32
N GLN A 270 16.51 -0.34 21.61
CA GLN A 270 16.38 -1.56 22.39
C GLN A 270 15.36 -2.46 21.67
N LEU A 271 15.78 -3.68 21.39
CA LEU A 271 15.12 -4.94 20.94
C LEU A 271 13.59 -5.01 20.71
N HIS A 272 12.76 -4.13 21.29
CA HIS A 272 11.30 -4.23 21.28
C HIS A 272 10.62 -3.68 20.01
N ASN A 273 11.17 -2.66 19.35
CA ASN A 273 10.57 -2.08 18.13
C ASN A 273 11.01 -2.77 16.83
N ASP A 274 12.05 -3.59 16.89
CA ASP A 274 12.65 -4.24 15.72
C ASP A 274 11.65 -5.15 15.01
N SER A 275 10.89 -5.93 15.77
CA SER A 275 9.85 -6.83 15.25
C SER A 275 8.74 -6.06 14.52
N ILE A 276 8.27 -4.95 15.08
CA ILE A 276 7.21 -4.12 14.48
C ILE A 276 7.70 -3.52 13.16
N PHE A 277 8.93 -3.01 13.11
CA PHE A 277 9.46 -2.44 11.87
C PHE A 277 9.75 -3.52 10.81
N GLN A 278 10.20 -4.70 11.22
CA GLN A 278 10.32 -5.84 10.30
C GLN A 278 8.96 -6.25 9.74
N GLU A 279 7.93 -6.35 10.58
CA GLU A 279 6.57 -6.69 10.15
C GLU A 279 6.00 -5.63 9.20
N TYR A 280 6.20 -4.34 9.50
CA TYR A 280 5.83 -3.26 8.59
C TYR A 280 6.53 -3.35 7.23
N LEU A 281 7.83 -3.68 7.20
CA LEU A 281 8.57 -3.88 5.96
C LEU A 281 8.07 -5.10 5.16
N LEU A 282 7.68 -6.18 5.84
CA LEU A 282 7.06 -7.34 5.21
C LEU A 282 5.72 -6.97 4.56
N ILE A 283 4.86 -6.26 5.29
CA ILE A 283 3.58 -5.75 4.78
C ILE A 283 3.79 -4.84 3.56
N MET A 284 4.74 -3.90 3.63
CA MET A 284 5.08 -3.06 2.48
C MET A 284 5.61 -3.89 1.31
N GLY A 285 6.40 -4.92 1.58
CA GLY A 285 6.91 -5.87 0.59
C GLY A 285 5.78 -6.59 -0.14
N ASP A 286 4.87 -7.20 0.62
CA ASP A 286 3.68 -7.91 0.12
C ASP A 286 2.81 -6.99 -0.72
N PHE A 287 2.56 -5.77 -0.24
CA PHE A 287 1.82 -4.76 -1.01
C PHE A 287 2.49 -4.45 -2.36
N LYS A 288 3.82 -4.30 -2.37
CA LYS A 288 4.58 -4.00 -3.59
C LYS A 288 4.65 -5.19 -4.55
N ALA A 289 4.43 -6.42 -4.07
CA ALA A 289 4.38 -7.62 -4.88
C ALA A 289 3.01 -7.86 -5.53
N ALA A 290 1.95 -7.17 -5.09
CA ALA A 290 0.59 -7.31 -5.61
C ALA A 290 0.43 -6.69 -7.02
N THR A 291 0.83 -7.43 -8.05
CA THR A 291 0.70 -7.03 -9.46
C THR A 291 -0.70 -7.35 -10.03
N GLN A 292 -0.96 -6.95 -11.28
CA GLN A 292 -2.18 -7.35 -11.99
C GLN A 292 -2.26 -8.87 -12.17
N ASP A 293 -1.14 -9.55 -12.40
CA ASP A 293 -1.10 -11.01 -12.49
C ASP A 293 -1.44 -11.67 -11.16
N PHE A 294 -1.04 -11.06 -10.04
CA PHE A 294 -1.47 -11.50 -8.73
C PHE A 294 -3.00 -11.42 -8.59
N LEU A 295 -3.60 -10.28 -8.96
CA LEU A 295 -5.06 -10.11 -8.90
C LEU A 295 -5.81 -11.12 -9.78
N LYS A 296 -5.32 -11.39 -11.00
CA LYS A 296 -5.89 -12.40 -11.89
C LYS A 296 -5.87 -13.78 -11.24
N LYS A 297 -4.73 -14.20 -10.68
CA LYS A 297 -4.60 -15.50 -10.00
C LYS A 297 -5.50 -15.60 -8.76
N VAL A 298 -5.58 -14.55 -7.95
CA VAL A 298 -6.46 -14.51 -6.78
C VAL A 298 -7.93 -14.61 -7.22
N SER A 299 -8.31 -13.86 -8.25
CA SER A 299 -9.68 -13.88 -8.79
C SER A 299 -10.06 -15.27 -9.29
N THR A 300 -9.15 -15.99 -9.96
CA THR A 300 -9.41 -17.37 -10.40
C THR A 300 -9.51 -18.38 -9.27
N ILE A 301 -8.89 -18.11 -8.11
CA ILE A 301 -9.04 -18.96 -6.94
C ILE A 301 -10.38 -18.69 -6.27
N TYR A 302 -10.79 -17.42 -6.15
CA TYR A 302 -12.08 -17.06 -5.56
C TYR A 302 -13.28 -17.40 -6.44
N PHE A 303 -13.14 -17.28 -7.76
CA PHE A 303 -14.24 -17.42 -8.71
C PHE A 303 -13.77 -18.26 -9.89
N ASP A 304 -14.40 -19.41 -10.07
CA ASP A 304 -14.25 -20.24 -11.27
C ASP A 304 -15.40 -19.97 -12.24
N ASP A 305 -15.37 -20.58 -13.43
CA ASP A 305 -16.39 -20.36 -14.47
C ASP A 305 -17.79 -20.82 -14.05
N THR A 306 -17.89 -21.64 -13.00
CA THR A 306 -19.16 -22.16 -12.47
C THR A 306 -19.65 -21.41 -11.22
N ASN A 307 -18.76 -20.71 -10.52
CA ASN A 307 -19.05 -20.08 -9.24
C ASN A 307 -18.61 -18.61 -9.22
N ILE A 308 -19.56 -17.73 -9.54
CA ILE A 308 -19.37 -16.27 -9.61
C ILE A 308 -19.67 -15.55 -8.28
N VAL A 309 -20.11 -16.30 -7.26
CA VAL A 309 -20.52 -15.80 -5.95
C VAL A 309 -20.00 -16.72 -4.85
N ILE A 310 -19.52 -16.16 -3.74
CA ILE A 310 -19.04 -16.94 -2.59
C ILE A 310 -19.59 -16.38 -1.28
N ASP A 311 -19.86 -17.24 -0.30
CA ASP A 311 -20.22 -16.83 1.06
C ASP A 311 -18.97 -16.66 1.95
N LEU A 312 -19.17 -16.30 3.22
CA LEU A 312 -18.09 -16.10 4.19
C LEU A 312 -17.28 -17.39 4.44
N THR A 313 -17.94 -18.55 4.45
CA THR A 313 -17.30 -19.84 4.72
C THR A 313 -16.33 -20.17 3.60
N GLU A 314 -16.81 -20.11 2.37
CA GLU A 314 -16.02 -20.36 1.17
C GLU A 314 -14.91 -19.31 1.01
N PHE A 315 -15.21 -18.04 1.28
CA PHE A 315 -14.21 -16.97 1.29
C PHE A 315 -13.07 -17.27 2.27
N THR A 316 -13.38 -17.70 3.50
CA THR A 316 -12.37 -18.02 4.53
C THR A 316 -11.46 -19.16 4.09
N ILE A 317 -12.03 -20.23 3.52
CA ILE A 317 -11.27 -21.38 2.99
C ILE A 317 -10.36 -20.96 1.83
N ARG A 318 -10.90 -20.21 0.87
CA ARG A 318 -10.15 -19.74 -0.32
C ARG A 318 -9.07 -18.72 0.05
N THR A 319 -9.32 -17.87 1.06
CA THR A 319 -8.32 -16.92 1.61
C THR A 319 -7.11 -17.66 2.15
N LYS A 320 -7.32 -18.68 2.99
CA LYS A 320 -6.24 -19.52 3.54
C LYS A 320 -5.44 -20.20 2.42
N LYS A 321 -6.12 -20.68 1.38
CA LYS A 321 -5.46 -21.24 0.18
C LYS A 321 -4.61 -20.21 -0.56
N ILE A 322 -5.10 -18.99 -0.76
CA ILE A 322 -4.36 -17.90 -1.41
C ILE A 322 -3.10 -17.55 -0.62
N HIS A 323 -3.23 -17.34 0.69
CA HIS A 323 -2.09 -16.97 1.53
C HIS A 323 -1.01 -18.04 1.52
N ASN A 324 -1.39 -19.32 1.56
CA ASN A 324 -0.45 -20.44 1.51
C ASN A 324 0.18 -20.63 0.11
N GLN A 325 -0.62 -20.59 -0.96
CA GLN A 325 -0.12 -20.86 -2.31
C GLN A 325 0.68 -19.71 -2.91
N MET A 326 0.35 -18.47 -2.53
CA MET A 326 1.02 -17.27 -3.05
C MET A 326 2.05 -16.69 -2.11
N ASN A 327 2.17 -17.23 -0.88
CA ASN A 327 3.02 -16.69 0.17
C ASN A 327 2.85 -15.17 0.31
N SER A 328 1.60 -14.72 0.43
CA SER A 328 1.22 -13.31 0.44
C SER A 328 0.12 -13.07 1.44
N SER A 329 0.24 -12.02 2.25
CA SER A 329 -0.75 -11.59 3.23
C SER A 329 -1.55 -10.35 2.79
N ILE A 330 -1.60 -10.06 1.48
CA ILE A 330 -2.15 -8.82 0.91
C ILE A 330 -3.55 -8.46 1.42
N LEU A 331 -4.42 -9.46 1.65
CA LEU A 331 -5.79 -9.25 2.11
C LEU A 331 -5.83 -8.81 3.57
N TYR A 332 -4.84 -9.20 4.37
CA TYR A 332 -4.76 -8.88 5.79
C TYR A 332 -3.94 -7.63 6.09
N ILE A 333 -3.39 -6.94 5.09
CA ILE A 333 -2.55 -5.75 5.34
C ILE A 333 -3.27 -4.69 6.18
N LEU A 334 -4.57 -4.44 5.97
CA LEU A 334 -5.28 -3.40 6.73
C LEU A 334 -5.48 -3.76 8.22
N PRO A 335 -6.02 -4.93 8.58
CA PRO A 335 -6.08 -5.33 9.98
C PRO A 335 -4.69 -5.47 10.61
N THR A 336 -3.67 -5.94 9.89
CA THR A 336 -2.30 -6.01 10.42
C THR A 336 -1.71 -4.61 10.66
N LEU A 337 -1.96 -3.63 9.78
CA LEU A 337 -1.53 -2.24 10.01
C LEU A 337 -2.22 -1.62 11.23
N LEU A 338 -3.53 -1.84 11.41
CA LEU A 338 -4.25 -1.37 12.59
C LEU A 338 -3.64 -1.95 13.87
N GLN A 339 -3.38 -3.26 13.86
CA GLN A 339 -2.74 -3.95 14.96
C GLN A 339 -1.33 -3.40 15.26
N LEU A 340 -0.49 -3.24 14.24
CA LEU A 340 0.87 -2.70 14.39
C LEU A 340 0.88 -1.29 14.95
N GLU A 341 0.04 -0.41 14.41
CA GLU A 341 -0.05 0.96 14.89
C GLU A 341 -0.58 1.04 16.33
N SER A 342 -1.52 0.17 16.71
CA SER A 342 -2.00 0.08 18.09
C SER A 342 -0.85 -0.31 19.03
N HIS A 343 -0.11 -1.37 18.72
CA HIS A 343 1.04 -1.81 19.53
C HIS A 343 2.14 -0.73 19.61
N MET A 344 2.37 0.00 18.52
CA MET A 344 3.31 1.12 18.50
C MET A 344 2.92 2.24 19.44
N ILE A 345 1.65 2.62 19.47
CA ILE A 345 1.13 3.60 20.42
C ILE A 345 1.34 3.11 21.85
N ASP A 346 1.03 1.85 22.14
CA ASP A 346 1.19 1.29 23.49
C ASP A 346 2.68 1.29 23.94
N ILE A 347 3.61 0.90 23.07
CA ILE A 347 5.05 0.87 23.40
C ILE A 347 5.66 2.27 23.54
N THR A 348 5.31 3.20 22.65
CA THR A 348 5.84 4.57 22.70
C THR A 348 5.49 5.28 24.00
N GLN A 349 4.31 4.98 24.57
CA GLN A 349 3.88 5.58 25.84
C GLN A 349 4.56 4.99 27.08
N LEU A 350 5.04 3.75 27.03
CA LEU A 350 5.78 3.12 28.14
C LEU A 350 7.20 3.69 28.29
N ASN A 351 7.76 4.25 27.22
CA ASN A 351 9.19 4.60 27.12
C ASN A 351 9.50 6.09 27.35
N ASP A 352 8.53 6.90 27.75
CA ASP A 352 8.62 8.36 27.74
C ASP A 352 9.43 8.97 28.90
N LYS A 353 10.69 8.53 29.06
CA LYS A 353 11.74 9.34 29.67
C LYS A 353 12.12 10.42 28.65
N GLN A 354 11.43 11.57 28.70
CA GLN A 354 11.74 12.82 27.99
C GLN A 354 12.24 12.60 26.55
N GLU A 355 11.34 12.57 25.56
CA GLU A 355 11.70 12.65 24.15
C GLU A 355 12.74 13.79 23.93
N PRO A 356 14.01 13.47 23.57
CA PRO A 356 14.93 14.50 23.14
C PRO A 356 14.40 15.13 21.85
N VAL A 357 14.67 16.42 21.68
CA VAL A 357 14.33 17.22 20.49
C VAL A 357 14.48 16.37 19.21
N PRO A 358 13.49 16.36 18.30
CA PRO A 358 13.53 15.49 17.13
C PRO A 358 14.75 15.81 16.27
N VAL A 359 15.76 14.93 16.33
CA VAL A 359 16.91 14.98 15.43
C VAL A 359 16.60 14.06 14.26
N LYS A 360 16.27 14.64 13.10
CA LYS A 360 16.05 13.88 11.86
C LYS A 360 17.25 12.99 11.57
N ASN A 361 17.08 11.68 11.75
CA ASN A 361 18.17 10.73 11.57
C ASN A 361 18.11 10.08 10.19
N THR A 362 18.68 10.77 9.19
CA THR A 362 18.79 10.28 7.80
C THR A 362 19.63 9.00 7.66
N SER A 363 20.25 8.51 8.74
CA SER A 363 21.07 7.29 8.75
C SER A 363 20.36 6.04 9.29
N ASN A 364 19.05 6.12 9.58
CA ASN A 364 18.25 4.99 10.07
C ASN A 364 18.08 3.91 8.98
N TYR A 365 18.40 2.65 9.32
CA TYR A 365 18.30 1.49 8.43
C TYR A 365 16.87 1.27 7.92
N TYR A 366 15.88 1.31 8.81
CA TYR A 366 14.47 1.12 8.47
C TYR A 366 13.96 2.24 7.57
N LEU A 367 14.37 3.49 7.85
CA LEU A 367 14.02 4.63 7.01
C LEU A 367 14.50 4.44 5.56
N LYS A 368 15.77 4.04 5.38
CA LYS A 368 16.33 3.73 4.04
C LYS A 368 15.57 2.61 3.32
N MET A 369 15.17 1.57 4.05
CA MET A 369 14.38 0.47 3.47
C MET A 369 12.98 0.91 3.07
N ILE A 370 12.29 1.67 3.93
CA ILE A 370 10.96 2.23 3.65
C ILE A 370 11.04 3.14 2.42
N GLU A 371 12.03 4.03 2.33
CA GLU A 371 12.24 4.90 1.16
C GLU A 371 12.50 4.09 -0.12
N LYS A 372 13.30 3.02 -0.04
CA LYS A 372 13.55 2.11 -1.17
C LYS A 372 12.26 1.44 -1.65
N LEU A 373 11.40 0.99 -0.73
CA LEU A 373 10.11 0.36 -1.05
C LEU A 373 9.10 1.38 -1.58
N LYS A 374 9.02 2.58 -0.97
CA LYS A 374 8.18 3.70 -1.41
C LYS A 374 8.48 4.09 -2.86
N ASN A 375 9.77 4.12 -3.22
CA ASN A 375 10.19 4.41 -4.58
C ASN A 375 9.90 3.28 -5.60
N LYS A 376 9.42 2.10 -5.19
CA LYS A 376 8.93 1.05 -6.11
C LYS A 376 7.46 1.30 -6.46
N CYS A 377 7.13 1.21 -7.76
CA CYS A 377 5.75 1.24 -8.22
C CYS A 377 5.19 -0.19 -8.24
N VAL A 378 4.01 -0.39 -7.65
CA VAL A 378 3.31 -1.69 -7.59
C VAL A 378 3.05 -2.25 -9.00
N TYR A 379 2.70 -1.37 -9.93
CA TYR A 379 2.43 -1.74 -11.32
C TYR A 379 3.68 -2.02 -12.15
N ASN A 380 4.89 -1.75 -11.67
CA ASN A 380 6.17 -2.16 -12.29
C ASN A 380 6.27 -2.11 -13.85
N GLY A 381 5.70 -1.09 -14.50
CA GLY A 381 5.73 -0.94 -15.97
C GLY A 381 4.45 -1.37 -16.71
N GLU A 382 3.44 -1.92 -16.04
CA GLU A 382 2.14 -2.28 -16.63
C GLU A 382 1.46 -1.09 -17.33
N GLU A 383 0.79 -1.34 -18.45
CA GLU A 383 0.19 -0.32 -19.33
C GLU A 383 -0.85 0.55 -18.63
N ILE A 384 -1.59 -0.03 -17.68
CA ILE A 384 -2.60 0.66 -16.88
C ILE A 384 -2.02 1.78 -15.99
N CYS A 385 -0.71 1.81 -15.76
CA CYS A 385 -0.05 2.81 -14.92
C CYS A 385 0.78 3.80 -15.74
N ASN A 386 0.49 5.09 -15.60
CA ASN A 386 1.16 6.19 -16.31
C ASN A 386 2.21 6.95 -15.48
N CYS A 387 2.68 6.40 -14.36
CA CYS A 387 3.71 7.06 -13.56
C CYS A 387 5.05 7.11 -14.31
N LYS A 388 5.88 8.14 -14.02
CA LYS A 388 7.20 8.34 -14.66
C LYS A 388 8.08 7.09 -14.61
N LYS A 389 8.04 6.33 -13.51
CA LYS A 389 8.83 5.10 -13.36
C LYS A 389 8.34 3.97 -14.27
N CYS A 390 7.03 3.72 -14.33
CA CYS A 390 6.44 2.75 -15.25
C CYS A 390 6.71 3.14 -16.71
N GLN A 391 6.62 4.42 -17.05
CA GLN A 391 7.00 4.92 -18.38
C GLN A 391 8.48 4.68 -18.70
N CYS A 392 9.40 4.94 -17.76
CA CYS A 392 10.82 4.63 -17.95
C CYS A 392 11.06 3.12 -18.13
N ILE A 393 10.40 2.27 -17.34
CA ILE A 393 10.50 0.81 -17.47
C ILE A 393 10.01 0.37 -18.86
N ARG A 394 8.86 0.87 -19.33
CA ARG A 394 8.36 0.57 -20.68
C ARG A 394 9.31 1.03 -21.78
N ARG A 395 9.84 2.25 -21.68
CA ARG A 395 10.85 2.77 -22.63
C ARG A 395 12.10 1.89 -22.67
N ASN A 396 12.62 1.51 -21.51
CA ASN A 396 13.80 0.65 -21.41
C ASN A 396 13.53 -0.75 -21.98
N ARG A 397 12.35 -1.32 -21.70
CA ARG A 397 11.93 -2.63 -22.24
C ARG A 397 11.82 -2.59 -23.77
N ASN A 398 11.20 -1.54 -24.31
CA ASN A 398 11.08 -1.36 -25.76
C ASN A 398 12.46 -1.18 -26.41
N SER A 399 13.34 -0.37 -25.80
CA SER A 399 14.71 -0.19 -26.27
C SER A 399 15.51 -1.50 -26.25
N ALA A 400 15.38 -2.30 -25.19
CA ALA A 400 16.03 -3.60 -25.10
C ALA A 400 15.52 -4.58 -26.17
N ASN A 401 14.20 -4.64 -26.38
CA ASN A 401 13.59 -5.49 -27.41
C ASN A 401 14.03 -5.09 -28.82
N GLU A 402 14.10 -3.79 -29.11
CA GLU A 402 14.58 -3.28 -30.39
C GLU A 402 16.06 -3.61 -30.60
N SER A 403 16.88 -3.44 -29.56
CA SER A 403 18.31 -3.80 -29.60
C SER A 403 18.51 -5.30 -29.85
N GLN A 404 17.75 -6.16 -29.16
CA GLN A 404 17.78 -7.60 -29.39
C GLN A 404 17.30 -7.99 -30.79
N ARG A 405 16.28 -7.30 -31.33
CA ARG A 405 15.83 -7.50 -32.72
C ARG A 405 16.95 -7.15 -33.70
N LYS A 406 17.55 -5.96 -33.59
CA LYS A 406 18.68 -5.55 -34.44
C LYS A 406 19.86 -6.52 -34.35
N LYS A 407 20.15 -7.06 -33.15
CA LYS A 407 21.18 -8.09 -32.97
C LYS A 407 20.85 -9.37 -33.72
N ARG A 408 19.60 -9.85 -33.68
CA ARG A 408 19.17 -11.03 -34.45
C ARG A 408 19.25 -10.79 -35.95
N ASP A 409 18.74 -9.66 -36.43
CA ASP A 409 18.78 -9.30 -37.85
C ASP A 409 20.23 -9.19 -38.37
N ALA A 410 21.17 -8.75 -37.53
CA ALA A 410 22.60 -8.71 -37.87
C ALA A 410 23.23 -10.12 -37.92
N LEU A 411 22.89 -10.99 -36.97
CA LEU A 411 23.37 -12.38 -36.94
C LEU A 411 22.85 -13.19 -38.13
N GLU A 412 21.59 -12.98 -38.54
CA GLU A 412 21.02 -13.61 -39.74
C GLU A 412 21.77 -13.20 -41.03
N LYS A 413 22.31 -11.99 -41.09
CA LYS A 413 23.13 -11.53 -42.23
C LYS A 413 24.55 -12.09 -42.23
N ILE A 414 25.10 -12.43 -41.06
CA ILE A 414 26.46 -12.97 -40.94
C ILE A 414 26.52 -14.44 -41.37
N GLY A 415 25.47 -15.23 -41.13
CA GLY A 415 25.43 -16.66 -41.49
C GLY A 415 25.80 -16.94 -42.96
N PRO A 416 25.09 -16.34 -43.94
CA PRO A 416 25.41 -16.54 -45.36
C PRO A 416 26.80 -16.07 -45.77
N LEU A 417 27.36 -15.05 -45.07
CA LEU A 417 28.71 -14.56 -45.34
C LEU A 417 29.78 -15.52 -44.83
N GLN A 418 29.54 -16.19 -43.69
CA GLN A 418 30.42 -17.25 -43.18
C GLN A 418 30.41 -18.46 -44.12
N ASP A 419 29.23 -18.88 -44.58
CA ASP A 419 29.09 -19.99 -45.54
C ASP A 419 29.82 -19.69 -46.86
N ALA A 420 29.65 -18.48 -47.39
CA ALA A 420 30.33 -18.04 -48.61
C ALA A 420 31.85 -17.97 -48.43
N PHE A 421 32.33 -17.54 -47.26
CA PHE A 421 33.76 -17.48 -46.94
C PHE A 421 34.38 -18.88 -46.86
N GLU A 422 33.71 -19.84 -46.20
CA GLU A 422 34.17 -21.23 -46.16
C GLU A 422 34.21 -21.88 -47.55
N GLU A 423 33.22 -21.57 -48.41
CA GLU A 423 33.21 -22.05 -49.79
C GLU A 423 34.40 -21.48 -50.58
N LEU A 424 34.70 -20.19 -50.40
CA LEU A 424 35.85 -19.54 -51.02
C LEU A 424 37.17 -20.15 -50.55
N GLN A 425 37.35 -20.36 -49.24
CA GLN A 425 38.55 -21.00 -48.69
C GLN A 425 38.76 -22.40 -49.28
N LYS A 426 37.69 -23.20 -49.42
CA LYS A 426 37.77 -24.53 -50.06
C LYS A 426 38.18 -24.44 -51.52
N LYS A 427 37.75 -23.40 -52.26
CA LYS A 427 38.16 -23.17 -53.65
C LYS A 427 39.64 -22.78 -53.72
N VAL A 428 40.09 -21.84 -52.90
CA VAL A 428 41.51 -21.43 -52.83
C VAL A 428 42.40 -22.62 -52.56
N LYS A 429 42.08 -23.44 -51.55
CA LYS A 429 42.86 -24.63 -51.22
C LYS A 429 42.93 -25.67 -52.35
N ARG A 430 41.86 -25.82 -53.15
CA ARG A 430 41.91 -26.68 -54.34
C ARG A 430 42.86 -26.12 -55.39
N VAL A 431 42.78 -24.82 -55.67
CA VAL A 431 43.65 -24.15 -56.65
C VAL A 431 45.12 -24.19 -56.21
N GLU A 432 45.41 -24.01 -54.92
CA GLU A 432 46.76 -24.16 -54.36
C GLU A 432 47.31 -25.57 -54.59
N ASN A 433 46.52 -26.61 -54.28
CA ASN A 433 46.90 -27.99 -54.54
C ASN A 433 47.11 -28.27 -56.04
N GLU A 434 46.24 -27.75 -56.93
CA GLU A 434 46.40 -27.87 -58.38
C GLU A 434 47.68 -27.19 -58.86
N ASN A 435 47.99 -25.99 -58.36
CA ASN A 435 49.23 -25.27 -58.66
C ASN A 435 50.46 -26.02 -58.17
N GLU A 436 50.42 -26.61 -56.98
CA GLU A 436 51.53 -27.41 -56.44
C GLU A 436 51.77 -28.66 -57.30
N ASN A 437 50.69 -29.34 -57.71
CA ASN A 437 50.76 -30.47 -58.64
C ASN A 437 51.34 -30.06 -60.01
N LEU A 438 50.92 -28.90 -60.54
CA LEU A 438 51.46 -28.36 -61.79
C LEU A 438 52.94 -27.98 -61.66
N ARG A 439 53.35 -27.36 -60.54
CA ARG A 439 54.75 -27.07 -60.24
C ARG A 439 55.57 -28.37 -60.22
N HIS A 440 55.09 -29.41 -59.55
CA HIS A 440 55.74 -30.73 -59.54
C HIS A 440 55.84 -31.37 -60.94
N LEU A 441 54.77 -31.32 -61.73
CA LEU A 441 54.78 -31.82 -63.11
C LEU A 441 55.78 -31.05 -63.98
N LEU A 442 55.81 -29.72 -63.88
CA LEU A 442 56.78 -28.85 -64.58
C LEU A 442 58.21 -29.22 -64.18
N THR A 443 58.50 -29.37 -62.89
CA THR A 443 59.82 -29.80 -62.41
C THR A 443 60.21 -31.16 -62.99
N ASN A 444 59.30 -32.13 -63.01
CA ASN A 444 59.57 -33.46 -63.58
C ASN A 444 59.84 -33.41 -65.09
N VAL A 445 59.11 -32.56 -65.84
CA VAL A 445 59.33 -32.35 -67.28
C VAL A 445 60.70 -31.71 -67.52
N PHE A 446 61.08 -30.70 -66.74
CA PHE A 446 62.39 -30.06 -66.85
C PHE A 446 63.56 -30.95 -66.44
N GLN A 447 63.32 -31.94 -65.56
CA GLN A 447 64.31 -32.95 -65.17
C GLN A 447 64.42 -34.12 -66.16
N HIS A 448 63.54 -34.21 -67.18
CA HIS A 448 63.58 -35.30 -68.15
C HIS A 448 64.82 -35.19 -69.06
N PRO A 449 65.59 -36.29 -69.28
CA PRO A 449 66.91 -36.26 -69.91
C PRO A 449 66.94 -35.80 -71.38
N GLN A 450 65.79 -35.80 -72.08
CA GLN A 450 65.66 -35.22 -73.44
C GLN A 450 65.45 -33.70 -73.42
N VAL A 451 64.84 -33.16 -72.36
CA VAL A 451 64.56 -31.72 -72.18
C VAL A 451 65.72 -31.02 -71.46
N ALA A 452 66.37 -31.70 -70.52
CA ALA A 452 67.58 -31.22 -69.85
C ALA A 452 68.74 -30.91 -70.82
N LYS A 453 68.76 -31.56 -72.00
CA LYS A 453 69.73 -31.27 -73.08
C LYS A 453 69.41 -29.98 -73.87
N LEU A 454 68.15 -29.53 -73.85
CA LEU A 454 67.69 -28.25 -74.41
C LEU A 454 67.76 -27.11 -73.37
N ALA A 455 68.02 -27.44 -72.10
CA ALA A 455 67.94 -26.52 -70.97
C ALA A 455 69.00 -25.41 -70.98
N SER A 456 70.21 -25.68 -71.50
CA SER A 456 71.29 -24.70 -71.52
C SER A 456 71.07 -23.53 -72.48
N THR A 457 70.09 -23.61 -73.38
CA THR A 457 69.82 -22.58 -74.39
C THR A 457 68.53 -21.79 -74.17
N PHE A 458 67.61 -22.28 -73.33
CA PHE A 458 66.28 -21.65 -73.17
C PHE A 458 65.78 -21.52 -71.72
N ILE A 459 66.35 -22.22 -70.72
CA ILE A 459 65.72 -22.34 -69.39
C ILE A 459 66.23 -21.30 -68.37
N GLU A 460 67.44 -20.79 -68.51
CA GLU A 460 68.02 -19.78 -67.59
C GLU A 460 67.17 -18.50 -67.42
N PRO A 461 66.46 -17.98 -68.46
CA PRO A 461 65.57 -16.83 -68.30
C PRO A 461 64.26 -17.14 -67.54
N LEU A 462 63.76 -18.39 -67.61
CA LEU A 462 62.44 -18.77 -67.06
C LEU A 462 62.50 -19.15 -65.58
N THR A 463 63.57 -19.80 -65.12
CA THR A 463 63.77 -20.09 -63.68
C THR A 463 63.95 -18.81 -62.86
N LYS A 464 64.51 -17.75 -63.45
CA LYS A 464 64.67 -16.44 -62.80
C LYS A 464 63.34 -15.71 -62.56
N ILE A 465 62.37 -15.87 -63.47
CA ILE A 465 61.02 -15.28 -63.34
C ILE A 465 60.22 -15.99 -62.23
N ILE A 466 60.37 -17.31 -62.08
CA ILE A 466 59.66 -18.10 -61.06
C ILE A 466 60.20 -17.80 -59.64
N SER A 467 61.51 -17.57 -59.50
CA SER A 467 62.13 -17.23 -58.20
C SER A 467 61.78 -15.81 -57.71
N ASP A 468 61.51 -14.86 -58.62
CA ASP A 468 61.19 -13.49 -58.25
C ASP A 468 59.73 -13.33 -57.75
N THR A 469 58.81 -14.22 -58.18
CA THR A 469 57.39 -14.18 -57.76
C THR A 469 57.12 -14.62 -56.32
N ASP A 470 57.98 -15.43 -55.69
CA ASP A 470 57.77 -15.90 -54.31
C ASP A 470 58.19 -14.85 -53.24
N SER A 471 58.68 -13.67 -53.65
CA SER A 471 59.12 -12.58 -52.76
C SER A 471 58.08 -11.47 -52.52
N GLY A 472 56.88 -11.57 -53.12
CA GLY A 472 55.82 -10.56 -53.06
C GLY A 472 54.69 -10.83 -52.07
N LEU A 473 54.99 -11.16 -50.81
CA LEU A 473 53.99 -11.14 -49.73
C LEU A 473 53.73 -9.67 -49.33
N VAL A 474 52.79 -9.02 -50.02
CA VAL A 474 52.22 -7.75 -49.57
C VAL A 474 51.20 -8.06 -48.48
N SER A 475 51.56 -7.73 -47.25
CA SER A 475 50.62 -7.63 -46.13
C SER A 475 49.56 -6.58 -46.45
N TYR A 476 48.32 -7.00 -46.63
CA TYR A 476 47.18 -6.10 -46.46
C TYR A 476 46.67 -6.26 -45.04
N GLU A 477 46.98 -5.29 -44.19
CA GLU A 477 46.28 -5.07 -42.93
C GLU A 477 44.85 -4.63 -43.23
N CYS A 478 43.88 -5.38 -42.69
CA CYS A 478 42.57 -4.90 -42.24
C CYS A 478 42.15 -5.73 -41.02
#